data_AF-A0A2E2VPY6-F1
#
_entry.id   AF-A0A2E2VPY6-F1
#
_cell.length_a   1.000
_cell.length_b   1.000
_cell.length_c   1.000
_cell.angle_alpha   90.00
_cell.angle_beta   90.00
_cell.angle_gamma   90.00
#
_symmetry.space_group_name_H-M   'P 1'
#
loop_
_entity.id
_entity.type
_entity.pdbx_description
1 polymer ?
#
loop_
_entity_poly.entity_id
_entity_poly.type
_entity_poly.pdbx_seq_one_letter_code
_entity_poly.pdbx_strand_id
1 'polypeptide(L)'
;MNRQFIIGSVFSIIAAAPISSMAATLLDFNDGAGQDWSGWTWSDSVAYGNPGWVLDSTPALGETQSYSWGIGPRSFNKNASTNEAAQLNTAVIDPNNRAPSTTHGGSLKVIETAENTGHRASWWVWYDGQPMHERGFADDDTDRMSFYVRTEGHSPLSKAGQKDGITTNFHVGTYLCWRPEGPVYGSGDGCPYEGPGNQHYYHYLSLDPGAWIHVLLDQHPQHRRGSHVDGNNPSMITDGKSYFAHLNQMYMEIRYPQQTETTMHIDEIQFYSTKDGLESQQNEQSITSLWIGYWEDVNEWRLGFSDMSFDKYDDFSIGTYEIRWSAAPITNENYALANVVTPNLYSGIKYVSPKNPHYFRRANSWRVDAFTTFTIPAHQIQALDVVYFAVKDVSKTGENAGSAWPWNRGDGHDAPSNFVKTTEFALNGPLRKPKPPISILAEKTE
;
A
#
# COMPACT_ATOMS: atom_id res chain seq x y z
N MET A 1 26.49 17.24 -48.58
CA MET A 1 26.30 15.98 -47.85
C MET A 1 26.98 16.11 -46.50
N ASN A 2 26.26 16.54 -45.46
CA ASN A 2 26.78 16.64 -44.10
C ASN A 2 26.30 15.43 -43.30
N ARG A 3 27.23 14.54 -42.93
CA ARG A 3 26.96 13.44 -42.00
C ARG A 3 27.12 13.97 -40.58
N GLN A 4 25.99 14.12 -39.87
CA GLN A 4 25.97 14.30 -38.42
C GLN A 4 26.33 12.96 -37.78
N PHE A 5 27.49 12.92 -37.12
CA PHE A 5 27.84 11.83 -36.20
C PHE A 5 27.09 12.05 -34.89
N ILE A 6 26.07 11.23 -34.63
CA ILE A 6 25.49 11.11 -33.30
C ILE A 6 26.41 10.16 -32.52
N ILE A 7 27.28 10.73 -31.70
CA ILE A 7 28.03 9.98 -30.70
C ILE A 7 27.07 9.73 -29.54
N GLY A 8 26.38 8.58 -29.59
CA GLY A 8 25.62 8.07 -28.45
C GLY A 8 26.58 7.69 -27.34
N SER A 9 26.79 8.59 -26.38
CA SER A 9 27.45 8.24 -25.12
C SER A 9 26.49 7.35 -24.35
N VAL A 10 26.77 6.05 -24.35
CA VAL A 10 26.11 5.08 -23.48
C VAL A 10 26.61 5.36 -22.07
N PHE A 11 25.94 6.24 -21.35
CA PHE A 11 26.08 6.29 -19.91
C PHE A 11 25.47 5.00 -19.36
N SER A 12 26.31 4.05 -18.96
CA SER A 12 25.91 2.98 -18.06
C SER A 12 25.55 3.64 -16.72
N ILE A 13 24.29 4.04 -16.59
CA ILE A 13 23.70 4.36 -15.31
C ILE A 13 23.71 3.05 -14.54
N ILE A 14 24.57 2.94 -13.52
CA ILE A 14 24.47 1.87 -12.53
C ILE A 14 23.11 2.09 -11.88
N ALA A 15 22.14 1.25 -12.23
CA ALA A 15 20.83 1.26 -11.61
C ALA A 15 21.04 0.91 -10.14
N ALA A 16 20.88 1.89 -9.25
CA ALA A 16 20.81 1.62 -7.83
C ALA A 16 19.66 0.64 -7.59
N ALA A 17 19.89 -0.38 -6.76
CA ALA A 17 18.86 -1.33 -6.41
C ALA A 17 17.71 -0.60 -5.71
N PRO A 18 16.44 -1.02 -5.94
CA PRO A 18 15.31 -0.43 -5.24
C PRO A 18 15.44 -0.59 -3.72
N ILE A 19 14.94 0.37 -2.94
CA ILE A 19 15.10 0.43 -1.47
C ILE A 19 14.47 -0.80 -0.79
N SER A 20 13.38 -1.31 -1.38
CA SER A 20 12.70 -2.55 -0.99
C SER A 20 13.66 -3.76 -0.93
N SER A 21 14.76 -3.75 -1.70
CA SER A 21 15.73 -4.85 -1.71
C SER A 21 16.62 -4.94 -0.46
N MET A 22 16.66 -3.90 0.38
CA MET A 22 17.41 -3.89 1.64
C MET A 22 16.52 -4.02 2.88
N ALA A 23 15.20 -3.96 2.70
CA ALA A 23 14.24 -4.03 3.80
C ALA A 23 14.10 -5.47 4.31
N ALA A 24 13.99 -5.62 5.63
CA ALA A 24 13.64 -6.90 6.22
C ALA A 24 12.16 -7.23 5.93
N THR A 25 11.88 -8.45 5.51
CA THR A 25 10.53 -8.95 5.25
C THR A 25 9.98 -9.66 6.48
N LEU A 26 8.79 -9.26 6.95
CA LEU A 26 8.19 -9.77 8.19
C LEU A 26 7.64 -11.18 8.02
N LEU A 27 6.79 -11.38 7.00
CA LEU A 27 6.18 -12.66 6.70
C LEU A 27 6.86 -13.25 5.48
N ASP A 28 8.09 -13.72 5.68
CA ASP A 28 8.89 -14.28 4.60
C ASP A 28 8.58 -15.78 4.37
N PHE A 29 7.76 -16.07 3.35
CA PHE A 29 7.41 -17.43 2.94
C PHE A 29 8.21 -17.88 1.71
N ASN A 30 9.51 -17.59 1.72
CA ASN A 30 10.41 -17.82 0.62
C ASN A 30 10.86 -19.28 0.42
N ASP A 31 10.85 -20.09 1.48
CA ASP A 31 11.29 -21.50 1.44
C ASP A 31 10.41 -22.37 2.34
N GLY A 32 10.20 -23.62 1.94
CA GLY A 32 9.36 -24.59 2.64
C GLY A 32 8.24 -25.21 1.81
N ALA A 33 7.38 -25.97 2.48
CA ALA A 33 6.26 -26.67 1.85
C ALA A 33 5.16 -27.07 2.86
N GLY A 34 3.92 -27.07 2.39
CA GLY A 34 2.79 -27.53 3.21
C GLY A 34 2.56 -26.62 4.42
N GLN A 35 2.68 -27.19 5.61
CA GLN A 35 2.48 -26.52 6.92
C GLN A 35 3.79 -26.13 7.62
N ASP A 36 4.92 -26.33 6.96
CA ASP A 36 6.26 -26.04 7.47
C ASP A 36 7.01 -25.16 6.46
N TRP A 37 7.18 -23.90 6.81
CA TRP A 37 7.89 -22.90 6.03
C TRP A 37 9.07 -22.38 6.83
N SER A 38 10.12 -21.92 6.17
CA SER A 38 11.37 -21.51 6.83
C SER A 38 11.11 -20.50 7.94
N GLY A 39 11.15 -20.98 9.19
CA GLY A 39 10.88 -20.20 10.39
C GLY A 39 9.40 -20.04 10.77
N TRP A 40 8.45 -20.60 10.02
CA TRP A 40 7.01 -20.52 10.26
C TRP A 40 6.33 -21.89 10.25
N THR A 41 5.68 -22.23 11.36
CA THR A 41 4.93 -23.48 11.49
C THR A 41 3.43 -23.19 11.67
N TRP A 42 2.59 -23.96 10.98
CA TRP A 42 1.14 -23.92 11.21
C TRP A 42 0.77 -24.57 12.55
N SER A 43 -0.13 -23.95 13.29
CA SER A 43 -0.71 -24.49 14.51
C SER A 43 -2.22 -24.34 14.51
N ASP A 44 -2.93 -25.33 15.03
CA ASP A 44 -4.39 -25.32 15.14
C ASP A 44 -4.90 -24.37 16.23
N SER A 45 -4.01 -23.89 17.11
CA SER A 45 -4.36 -22.96 18.19
C SER A 45 -3.21 -22.02 18.49
N VAL A 46 -3.25 -20.87 17.84
CA VAL A 46 -2.22 -19.83 17.90
C VAL A 46 -2.63 -18.72 18.88
N ALA A 47 -3.89 -18.28 18.80
CA ALA A 47 -4.46 -17.31 19.72
C ALA A 47 -5.97 -17.55 19.86
N TYR A 48 -6.45 -17.65 21.10
CA TYR A 48 -7.87 -17.83 21.42
C TYR A 48 -8.51 -19.04 20.69
N GLY A 49 -7.76 -20.11 20.46
CA GLY A 49 -8.24 -21.29 19.74
C GLY A 49 -8.31 -21.14 18.21
N ASN A 50 -7.76 -20.07 17.65
CA ASN A 50 -7.74 -19.86 16.19
C ASN A 50 -6.49 -20.48 15.59
N PRO A 51 -6.62 -21.18 14.45
CA PRO A 51 -5.48 -21.71 13.75
C PRO A 51 -4.73 -20.58 13.02
N GLY A 52 -3.45 -20.81 12.77
CA GLY A 52 -2.60 -19.83 12.12
C GLY A 52 -1.13 -20.24 12.05
N TRP A 53 -0.29 -19.30 11.66
CA TRP A 53 1.16 -19.44 11.56
C TRP A 53 1.83 -18.86 12.80
N VAL A 54 2.81 -19.57 13.34
CA VAL A 54 3.67 -19.11 14.45
C VAL A 54 5.09 -19.06 13.95
N LEU A 55 5.80 -17.99 14.28
CA LEU A 55 7.23 -17.93 14.00
C LEU A 55 7.96 -18.83 14.99
N ASP A 56 8.79 -19.75 14.48
CA ASP A 56 9.74 -20.54 15.26
C ASP A 56 11.04 -19.74 15.49
N SER A 57 11.75 -19.44 14.40
CA SER A 57 12.91 -18.55 14.41
C SER A 57 13.27 -18.10 12.99
N THR A 58 13.68 -16.85 12.83
CA THR A 58 14.37 -16.40 11.61
C THR A 58 15.58 -15.54 11.97
N PRO A 59 16.58 -15.41 11.07
CA PRO A 59 17.68 -14.47 11.28
C PRO A 59 17.20 -13.01 11.49
N ALA A 60 16.10 -12.62 10.84
CA ALA A 60 15.59 -11.25 10.86
C ALA A 60 14.73 -10.93 12.11
N LEU A 61 13.96 -11.91 12.61
CA LEU A 61 13.02 -11.69 13.72
C LEU A 61 13.49 -12.33 15.02
N GLY A 62 14.58 -13.10 15.00
CA GLY A 62 15.10 -13.84 16.14
C GLY A 62 14.23 -15.05 16.50
N GLU A 63 14.39 -15.51 17.74
CA GLU A 63 13.65 -16.66 18.27
C GLU A 63 12.22 -16.29 18.69
N THR A 64 11.33 -17.27 18.66
CA THR A 64 9.98 -17.15 19.21
C THR A 64 10.00 -16.84 20.70
N GLN A 65 9.02 -16.07 21.17
CA GLN A 65 8.83 -15.78 22.59
C GLN A 65 7.48 -16.29 23.07
N SER A 66 7.48 -16.88 24.27
CA SER A 66 6.27 -17.35 24.92
C SER A 66 5.78 -16.33 25.95
N TYR A 67 4.52 -15.93 25.81
CA TYR A 67 3.83 -15.06 26.74
C TYR A 67 2.64 -15.78 27.38
N SER A 68 2.05 -15.18 28.41
CA SER A 68 0.86 -15.74 29.09
C SER A 68 -0.35 -15.92 28.17
N TRP A 69 -0.35 -15.27 27.00
CA TRP A 69 -1.41 -15.30 25.98
C TRP A 69 -1.01 -16.10 24.73
N GLY A 70 0.12 -16.81 24.78
CA GLY A 70 0.62 -17.67 23.71
C GLY A 70 1.96 -17.20 23.12
N ILE A 71 2.31 -17.81 22.00
CA ILE A 71 3.62 -17.65 21.33
C ILE A 71 3.54 -16.51 20.31
N GLY A 72 4.60 -15.72 20.16
CA GLY A 72 4.75 -14.67 19.16
C GLY A 72 6.18 -14.59 18.60
N PRO A 73 6.40 -14.07 17.38
CA PRO A 73 5.43 -13.58 16.38
C PRO A 73 4.42 -14.62 15.87
N ARG A 74 3.23 -14.17 15.46
CA ARG A 74 2.16 -15.05 14.98
C ARG A 74 1.16 -14.38 14.04
N SER A 75 0.43 -15.17 13.27
CA SER A 75 -0.53 -14.68 12.28
C SER A 75 -1.73 -15.62 12.18
N PHE A 76 -2.95 -15.11 12.35
CA PHE A 76 -4.15 -15.95 12.53
C PHE A 76 -5.44 -15.21 12.13
N ASN A 77 -6.58 -15.89 12.14
CA ASN A 77 -7.87 -15.30 11.79
C ASN A 77 -8.22 -14.07 12.65
N LYS A 78 -8.70 -12.99 12.02
CA LYS A 78 -9.02 -11.74 12.72
C LYS A 78 -10.08 -11.93 13.81
N ASN A 79 -11.10 -12.75 13.52
CA ASN A 79 -12.34 -12.77 14.29
C ASN A 79 -12.31 -13.66 15.54
N ALA A 80 -11.13 -13.78 16.14
CA ALA A 80 -10.84 -14.66 17.25
C ALA A 80 -11.66 -14.42 18.54
N SER A 81 -12.33 -13.25 18.67
CA SER A 81 -12.89 -12.80 19.94
C SER A 81 -14.41 -12.66 20.00
N THR A 82 -15.14 -12.67 18.87
CA THR A 82 -16.58 -12.33 18.88
C THR A 82 -17.52 -13.45 18.43
N ASN A 83 -17.02 -14.64 18.06
CA ASN A 83 -17.82 -15.76 17.53
C ASN A 83 -18.76 -15.36 16.37
N GLU A 84 -18.50 -14.27 15.65
CA GLU A 84 -19.32 -13.90 14.51
C GLU A 84 -18.99 -14.82 13.33
N ALA A 85 -19.94 -15.66 12.92
CA ALA A 85 -19.83 -16.45 11.69
C ALA A 85 -19.51 -15.59 10.45
N ALA A 86 -19.70 -14.27 10.53
CA ALA A 86 -19.45 -13.34 9.44
C ALA A 86 -17.97 -13.14 9.04
N GLN A 87 -16.99 -13.67 9.79
CA GLN A 87 -15.54 -13.51 9.50
C GLN A 87 -14.70 -14.74 9.92
N LEU A 88 -15.13 -15.93 9.53
CA LEU A 88 -14.32 -17.14 9.70
C LEU A 88 -13.41 -17.32 8.49
N ASN A 89 -12.10 -17.25 8.72
CA ASN A 89 -11.09 -17.39 7.69
C ASN A 89 -10.02 -18.39 8.11
N THR A 90 -9.36 -18.99 7.13
CA THR A 90 -8.13 -19.76 7.29
C THR A 90 -7.08 -19.23 6.31
N ALA A 91 -5.84 -19.70 6.43
CA ALA A 91 -4.78 -19.31 5.52
C ALA A 91 -3.91 -20.49 5.15
N VAL A 92 -3.34 -20.42 3.94
CA VAL A 92 -2.35 -21.36 3.44
C VAL A 92 -1.27 -20.58 2.70
N ILE A 93 -0.07 -21.14 2.56
CA ILE A 93 0.91 -20.56 1.65
C ILE A 93 0.65 -21.10 0.25
N ASP A 94 0.47 -20.21 -0.72
CA ASP A 94 0.22 -20.52 -2.12
C ASP A 94 1.52 -20.35 -2.92
N PRO A 95 2.25 -21.44 -3.24
CA PRO A 95 3.50 -21.35 -3.99
C PRO A 95 3.29 -21.01 -5.47
N ASN A 96 2.05 -21.03 -5.97
CA ASN A 96 1.73 -20.81 -7.37
C ASN A 96 1.22 -19.39 -7.66
N ASN A 97 0.86 -18.64 -6.61
CA ASN A 97 0.48 -17.23 -6.72
C ASN A 97 1.42 -16.41 -5.86
N ARG A 98 2.32 -15.67 -6.50
CA ARG A 98 3.38 -14.91 -5.86
C ARG A 98 3.31 -13.46 -6.31
N ALA A 99 3.74 -12.54 -5.47
CA ALA A 99 3.91 -11.17 -5.90
C ALA A 99 4.88 -11.06 -7.08
N PRO A 100 4.78 -10.00 -7.90
CA PRO A 100 5.61 -9.86 -9.08
C PRO A 100 7.13 -9.83 -8.81
N SER A 101 7.57 -9.39 -7.63
CA SER A 101 8.98 -9.38 -7.19
C SER A 101 9.46 -10.70 -6.58
N THR A 102 8.55 -11.49 -6.02
CA THR A 102 8.86 -12.75 -5.34
C THR A 102 9.32 -13.84 -6.32
N THR A 103 10.52 -14.36 -6.11
CA THR A 103 11.12 -15.35 -7.02
C THR A 103 11.02 -16.79 -6.55
N HIS A 104 11.00 -17.04 -5.26
CA HIS A 104 10.86 -18.38 -4.67
C HIS A 104 9.77 -18.37 -3.60
N GLY A 105 9.40 -19.56 -3.12
CA GLY A 105 8.41 -19.68 -2.06
C GLY A 105 6.96 -19.47 -2.51
N GLY A 106 6.18 -18.73 -1.72
CA GLY A 106 4.75 -18.48 -1.96
C GLY A 106 4.23 -17.24 -1.23
N SER A 107 2.97 -16.89 -1.52
CA SER A 107 2.28 -15.82 -0.80
C SER A 107 1.34 -16.39 0.26
N LEU A 108 1.02 -15.60 1.29
CA LEU A 108 0.00 -15.94 2.26
C LEU A 108 -1.38 -15.77 1.63
N LYS A 109 -2.08 -16.86 1.37
CA LYS A 109 -3.45 -16.87 0.86
C LYS A 109 -4.44 -17.02 2.01
N VAL A 110 -5.18 -15.96 2.28
CA VAL A 110 -6.30 -15.94 3.22
C VAL A 110 -7.60 -16.26 2.48
N ILE A 111 -8.30 -17.29 2.93
CA ILE A 111 -9.56 -17.76 2.36
C ILE A 111 -10.64 -17.85 3.43
N GLU A 112 -11.87 -17.71 3.00
CA GLU A 112 -13.05 -17.91 3.84
C GLU A 112 -13.25 -19.40 4.15
N THR A 113 -13.74 -19.71 5.34
CA THR A 113 -14.26 -21.06 5.63
C THR A 113 -15.70 -21.18 5.13
N ALA A 114 -16.21 -22.41 5.02
CA ALA A 114 -17.58 -22.65 4.56
C ALA A 114 -18.65 -22.02 5.47
N GLU A 115 -18.29 -21.73 6.72
CA GLU A 115 -19.15 -21.10 7.72
C GLU A 115 -19.14 -19.57 7.64
N ASN A 116 -18.29 -18.97 6.78
CA ASN A 116 -18.22 -17.53 6.63
C ASN A 116 -19.47 -16.98 5.92
N THR A 117 -20.25 -16.16 6.62
CA THR A 117 -21.49 -15.58 6.07
C THR A 117 -21.35 -14.12 5.64
N GLY A 118 -20.23 -13.46 5.97
CA GLY A 118 -20.01 -12.05 5.66
C GLY A 118 -19.22 -11.86 4.37
N HIS A 119 -18.53 -12.89 3.90
CA HIS A 119 -17.62 -12.85 2.77
C HIS A 119 -16.55 -11.74 2.90
N ARG A 120 -15.74 -11.85 3.95
CA ARG A 120 -14.72 -10.86 4.30
C ARG A 120 -13.41 -11.53 4.73
N ALA A 121 -12.52 -11.76 3.76
CA ALA A 121 -11.16 -12.20 4.05
C ALA A 121 -10.49 -11.19 4.98
N SER A 122 -10.04 -11.67 6.14
CA SER A 122 -9.42 -10.83 7.17
C SER A 122 -8.42 -11.63 7.98
N TRP A 123 -7.29 -11.01 8.32
CA TRP A 123 -6.17 -11.73 8.93
C TRP A 123 -5.35 -10.83 9.86
N TRP A 124 -4.97 -11.36 11.02
CA TRP A 124 -4.05 -10.73 11.98
C TRP A 124 -2.60 -11.07 11.67
N VAL A 125 -1.74 -10.09 11.90
CA VAL A 125 -0.30 -10.25 12.12
C VAL A 125 0.01 -9.63 13.46
N TRP A 126 0.36 -10.47 14.43
CA TRP A 126 0.84 -10.04 15.73
C TRP A 126 2.34 -10.16 15.69
N TYR A 127 3.01 -9.03 15.54
CA TYR A 127 4.45 -8.99 15.43
C TYR A 127 5.07 -9.62 16.65
N ASP A 128 4.69 -9.21 17.87
CA ASP A 128 5.11 -9.87 19.10
C ASP A 128 4.36 -9.31 20.33
N GLY A 129 4.75 -9.70 21.53
CA GLY A 129 4.36 -9.02 22.78
C GLY A 129 5.07 -7.70 23.06
N GLN A 130 5.80 -7.18 22.09
CA GLN A 130 6.65 -5.98 22.17
C GLN A 130 6.64 -5.23 20.83
N PRO A 131 6.96 -3.92 20.81
CA PRO A 131 7.01 -3.13 19.59
C PRO A 131 8.14 -3.58 18.64
N MET A 132 8.00 -3.28 17.35
CA MET A 132 8.96 -3.69 16.31
C MET A 132 10.41 -3.27 16.58
N HIS A 133 10.64 -2.11 17.22
CA HIS A 133 12.00 -1.66 17.53
C HIS A 133 12.74 -2.51 18.58
N GLU A 134 12.03 -3.18 19.49
CA GLU A 134 12.66 -4.04 20.50
C GLU A 134 13.35 -5.27 19.86
N ARG A 135 12.97 -5.63 18.63
CA ARG A 135 13.61 -6.69 17.83
C ARG A 135 14.46 -6.15 16.67
N GLY A 136 14.61 -4.83 16.55
CA GLY A 136 15.39 -4.20 15.48
C GLY A 136 14.81 -4.33 14.07
N PHE A 137 13.50 -4.59 13.96
CA PHE A 137 12.83 -4.72 12.66
C PHE A 137 12.31 -3.39 12.11
N ALA A 138 12.09 -2.42 13.00
CA ALA A 138 11.87 -1.02 12.70
C ALA A 138 12.66 -0.18 13.72
N ASP A 139 12.89 1.08 13.41
CA ASP A 139 13.51 2.06 14.30
C ASP A 139 12.74 3.38 14.22
N ASP A 140 13.21 4.39 14.96
CA ASP A 140 12.53 5.70 15.01
C ASP A 140 12.54 6.44 13.67
N ASP A 141 13.44 6.09 12.76
CA ASP A 141 13.54 6.63 11.39
C ASP A 141 12.65 5.86 10.40
N THR A 142 12.13 4.68 10.76
CA THR A 142 11.30 3.84 9.90
C THR A 142 9.94 4.49 9.65
N ASP A 143 9.70 4.90 8.40
CA ASP A 143 8.56 5.71 8.00
C ASP A 143 7.73 5.09 6.87
N ARG A 144 8.04 3.85 6.48
CA ARG A 144 7.30 3.07 5.48
C ARG A 144 7.00 1.66 5.92
N MET A 145 5.82 1.21 5.51
CA MET A 145 5.45 -0.19 5.39
C MET A 145 4.98 -0.43 3.95
N SER A 146 5.60 -1.36 3.24
CA SER A 146 5.13 -1.79 1.92
C SER A 146 4.79 -3.27 1.90
N PHE A 147 3.92 -3.66 0.96
CA PHE A 147 3.56 -5.04 0.72
C PHE A 147 2.87 -5.19 -0.63
N TYR A 148 2.84 -6.42 -1.14
CA TYR A 148 1.97 -6.78 -2.24
C TYR A 148 0.69 -7.42 -1.71
N VAL A 149 -0.43 -7.05 -2.31
CA VAL A 149 -1.73 -7.66 -2.04
C VAL A 149 -2.46 -7.95 -3.34
N ARG A 150 -3.18 -9.06 -3.39
CA ARG A 150 -4.14 -9.37 -4.45
C ARG A 150 -5.45 -9.77 -3.80
N THR A 151 -6.52 -9.10 -4.17
CA THR A 151 -7.86 -9.36 -3.65
C THR A 151 -8.77 -9.92 -4.73
N GLU A 152 -9.72 -10.76 -4.32
CA GLU A 152 -10.72 -11.40 -5.19
C GLU A 152 -12.08 -11.42 -4.48
N GLY A 153 -13.15 -11.53 -5.26
CA GLY A 153 -14.52 -11.73 -4.73
C GLY A 153 -15.25 -10.50 -4.20
N HIS A 154 -14.62 -9.32 -4.16
CA HIS A 154 -15.33 -8.06 -3.88
C HIS A 154 -15.67 -7.29 -5.16
N SER A 155 -16.57 -6.32 -5.06
CA SER A 155 -16.93 -5.48 -6.21
C SER A 155 -15.75 -4.63 -6.69
N PRO A 156 -15.56 -4.46 -8.01
CA PRO A 156 -14.55 -3.56 -8.54
C PRO A 156 -14.92 -2.10 -8.26
N LEU A 157 -13.91 -1.23 -8.26
CA LEU A 157 -14.10 0.21 -8.14
C LEU A 157 -14.85 0.76 -9.36
N SER A 158 -15.69 1.77 -9.15
CA SER A 158 -16.42 2.39 -10.26
C SER A 158 -15.46 3.17 -11.16
N LYS A 159 -15.42 2.79 -12.44
CA LYS A 159 -14.70 3.51 -13.49
C LYS A 159 -15.56 4.54 -14.23
N ALA A 160 -16.74 4.88 -13.69
CA ALA A 160 -17.66 5.81 -14.32
C ALA A 160 -17.25 7.29 -14.19
N GLY A 161 -16.23 7.61 -13.39
CA GLY A 161 -15.77 8.98 -13.16
C GLY A 161 -16.83 9.85 -12.46
N GLN A 162 -17.63 9.25 -11.58
CA GLN A 162 -18.65 9.94 -10.79
C GLN A 162 -18.06 10.40 -9.45
N LYS A 163 -18.54 11.53 -8.91
CA LYS A 163 -18.04 12.09 -7.65
C LYS A 163 -18.10 11.10 -6.48
N ASP A 164 -19.10 10.23 -6.44
CA ASP A 164 -19.29 9.25 -5.36
C ASP A 164 -18.86 7.82 -5.76
N GLY A 165 -18.11 7.67 -6.86
CA GLY A 165 -17.77 6.36 -7.42
C GLY A 165 -16.66 5.60 -6.69
N ILE A 166 -15.93 6.25 -5.78
CA ILE A 166 -14.81 5.64 -5.06
C ILE A 166 -15.19 5.50 -3.58
N THR A 167 -14.94 4.31 -3.04
CA THR A 167 -15.21 3.97 -1.65
C THR A 167 -14.13 3.06 -1.12
N THR A 168 -13.70 3.30 0.11
CA THR A 168 -12.84 2.37 0.86
C THR A 168 -13.46 0.99 0.93
N ASN A 169 -12.69 -0.02 0.54
CA ASN A 169 -13.09 -1.43 0.57
C ASN A 169 -12.02 -2.34 1.17
N PHE A 170 -10.89 -1.78 1.60
CA PHE A 170 -9.82 -2.52 2.24
C PHE A 170 -9.22 -1.70 3.38
N HIS A 171 -9.00 -2.35 4.52
CA HIS A 171 -8.42 -1.71 5.69
C HIS A 171 -7.12 -2.39 6.09
N VAL A 172 -6.11 -1.59 6.44
CA VAL A 172 -5.02 -2.03 7.31
C VAL A 172 -5.22 -1.37 8.67
N GLY A 173 -5.54 -2.16 9.69
CA GLY A 173 -5.61 -1.66 11.06
C GLY A 173 -4.30 -1.91 11.78
N THR A 174 -3.78 -0.93 12.50
CA THR A 174 -2.48 -0.98 13.19
C THR A 174 -2.65 -0.65 14.67
N TYR A 175 -1.89 -1.32 15.51
CA TYR A 175 -1.93 -1.15 16.96
C TYR A 175 -0.52 -0.88 17.45
N LEU A 176 -0.35 0.25 18.11
CA LEU A 176 0.93 0.66 18.66
C LEU A 176 0.96 0.36 20.16
N CYS A 177 2.14 0.05 20.69
CA CYS A 177 2.33 -0.13 22.13
C CYS A 177 3.75 0.26 22.57
N TRP A 178 3.90 0.63 23.83
CA TRP A 178 5.19 0.78 24.52
C TRP A 178 5.04 0.51 26.02
N ARG A 179 6.15 0.26 26.71
CA ARG A 179 6.16 0.07 28.16
C ARG A 179 6.42 1.41 28.86
N PRO A 180 5.51 1.89 29.73
CA PRO A 180 5.72 3.14 30.46
C PRO A 180 6.70 2.97 31.63
N GLU A 181 7.29 4.08 32.08
CA GLU A 181 8.13 4.14 33.29
C GLU A 181 7.31 4.15 34.61
N GLY A 182 5.96 4.09 34.54
CA GLY A 182 5.05 4.08 35.69
C GLY A 182 3.73 3.36 35.40
N PRO A 183 2.86 3.14 36.40
CA PRO A 183 1.56 2.50 36.19
C PRO A 183 0.62 3.46 35.48
N VAL A 184 0.22 3.15 34.24
CA VAL A 184 -0.63 4.05 33.45
C VAL A 184 -1.87 3.32 32.98
N TYR A 185 -2.93 3.45 33.76
CA TYR A 185 -4.28 3.25 33.25
C TYR A 185 -4.59 4.43 32.30
N GLY A 186 -4.55 4.21 30.99
CA GLY A 186 -5.24 5.09 30.03
C GLY A 186 -4.45 6.00 29.11
N SER A 187 -3.15 5.80 28.96
CA SER A 187 -2.29 6.54 28.01
C SER A 187 -2.07 5.83 26.67
N GLY A 188 -2.37 4.54 26.58
CA GLY A 188 -1.93 3.69 25.46
C GLY A 188 -0.65 2.92 25.80
N ASP A 189 -0.10 3.17 26.99
CA ASP A 189 1.08 2.50 27.49
C ASP A 189 0.72 1.11 28.02
N GLY A 190 1.30 0.06 27.45
CA GLY A 190 1.11 -1.31 27.90
C GLY A 190 1.07 -2.32 26.75
N CYS A 191 2.23 -2.86 26.38
CA CYS A 191 2.26 -4.04 25.52
C CYS A 191 1.73 -5.27 26.27
N PRO A 192 1.01 -6.19 25.61
CA PRO A 192 0.69 -6.22 24.18
C PRO A 192 -0.69 -5.64 23.84
N TYR A 193 -1.44 -5.09 24.79
CA TYR A 193 -2.88 -4.83 24.60
C TYR A 193 -3.17 -3.37 24.33
N GLU A 194 -4.26 -3.13 23.61
CA GLU A 194 -4.82 -1.79 23.45
C GLU A 194 -5.20 -1.22 24.83
N GLY A 195 -4.41 -0.28 25.34
CA GLY A 195 -4.70 0.44 26.57
C GLY A 195 -5.82 1.47 26.38
N PRO A 196 -6.34 2.09 27.46
CA PRO A 196 -7.43 3.08 27.37
C PRO A 196 -7.05 4.38 26.62
N GLY A 197 -5.78 4.56 26.25
CA GLY A 197 -5.35 5.59 25.30
C GLY A 197 -5.63 5.25 23.84
N ASN A 198 -6.12 4.05 23.51
CA ASN A 198 -6.59 3.64 22.18
C ASN A 198 -5.66 4.08 21.03
N GLN A 199 -4.60 3.29 20.84
CA GLN A 199 -3.57 3.47 19.80
C GLN A 199 -3.87 2.59 18.57
N HIS A 200 -5.16 2.41 18.26
CA HIS A 200 -5.62 1.68 17.08
C HIS A 200 -5.87 2.67 15.94
N TYR A 201 -5.09 2.53 14.86
CA TYR A 201 -5.20 3.36 13.67
C TYR A 201 -5.66 2.56 12.47
N TYR A 202 -6.15 3.26 11.45
CA TYR A 202 -6.63 2.68 10.21
C TYR A 202 -6.02 3.38 9.00
N HIS A 203 -5.46 2.58 8.12
CA HIS A 203 -5.20 2.95 6.74
C HIS A 203 -6.35 2.47 5.87
N TYR A 204 -6.98 3.40 5.18
CA TYR A 204 -8.10 3.18 4.28
C TYR A 204 -7.61 3.12 2.84
N LEU A 205 -7.93 2.02 2.18
CA LEU A 205 -7.55 1.73 0.81
C LEU A 205 -8.80 1.44 -0.01
N SER A 206 -8.82 1.99 -1.22
CA SER A 206 -9.80 1.68 -2.25
C SER A 206 -9.09 0.80 -3.28
N LEU A 207 -9.08 -0.52 -3.10
CA LEU A 207 -8.37 -1.46 -3.97
C LEU A 207 -9.31 -2.04 -5.02
N ASP A 208 -8.81 -2.31 -6.22
CA ASP A 208 -9.56 -3.01 -7.26
C ASP A 208 -9.12 -4.49 -7.29
N PRO A 209 -10.02 -5.48 -7.47
CA PRO A 209 -9.64 -6.88 -7.39
C PRO A 209 -9.02 -7.42 -8.69
N GLY A 210 -8.34 -8.56 -8.60
CA GLY A 210 -7.92 -9.37 -9.74
C GLY A 210 -6.50 -9.14 -10.25
N ALA A 211 -5.73 -8.22 -9.67
CA ALA A 211 -4.29 -8.08 -9.94
C ALA A 211 -3.50 -7.96 -8.63
N TRP A 212 -2.19 -8.19 -8.73
CA TRP A 212 -1.27 -7.79 -7.66
C TRP A 212 -1.14 -6.27 -7.61
N ILE A 213 -1.22 -5.75 -6.40
CA ILE A 213 -1.14 -4.33 -6.09
C ILE A 213 0.00 -4.16 -5.10
N HIS A 214 0.94 -3.27 -5.42
CA HIS A 214 1.95 -2.82 -4.47
C HIS A 214 1.36 -1.68 -3.64
N VAL A 215 1.34 -1.84 -2.32
CA VAL A 215 0.83 -0.86 -1.37
C VAL A 215 2.01 -0.26 -0.60
N LEU A 216 1.98 1.05 -0.43
CA LEU A 216 2.90 1.85 0.36
C LEU A 216 2.12 2.60 1.43
N LEU A 217 2.22 2.14 2.67
CA LEU A 217 1.75 2.87 3.84
C LEU A 217 2.89 3.71 4.41
N ASP A 218 2.56 4.91 4.84
CA ASP A 218 3.42 5.78 5.63
C ASP A 218 2.89 5.89 7.06
N GLN A 219 3.48 6.77 7.85
CA GLN A 219 3.08 7.00 9.24
C GLN A 219 1.84 7.91 9.36
N HIS A 220 1.04 8.11 8.31
CA HIS A 220 -0.10 9.03 8.26
C HIS A 220 -1.44 8.29 8.07
N PRO A 221 -1.92 7.53 9.06
CA PRO A 221 -3.22 6.84 8.96
C PRO A 221 -4.37 7.85 8.80
N GLN A 222 -5.47 7.40 8.21
CA GLN A 222 -6.63 8.26 7.95
C GLN A 222 -7.56 8.39 9.17
N HIS A 223 -7.50 7.44 10.10
CA HIS A 223 -8.37 7.42 11.27
C HIS A 223 -7.69 6.77 12.47
N ARG A 224 -8.04 7.24 13.66
CA ARG A 224 -7.72 6.62 14.95
C ARG A 224 -9.04 6.21 15.58
N ARG A 225 -9.15 4.99 16.09
CA ARG A 225 -10.40 4.48 16.65
C ARG A 225 -10.93 5.46 17.69
N GLY A 226 -12.20 5.85 17.54
CA GLY A 226 -12.87 6.75 18.47
C GLY A 226 -12.41 8.22 18.41
N SER A 227 -11.53 8.61 17.49
CA SER A 227 -11.04 9.99 17.35
C SER A 227 -10.59 10.31 15.91
N HIS A 228 -9.95 11.46 15.70
CA HIS A 228 -9.29 11.83 14.45
C HIS A 228 -7.77 11.59 14.57
N VAL A 229 -7.06 11.67 13.44
CA VAL A 229 -5.60 11.53 13.37
C VAL A 229 -4.98 12.90 13.18
N ASP A 230 -4.06 13.29 14.07
CA ASP A 230 -3.34 14.56 13.96
C ASP A 230 -2.13 14.41 13.03
N GLY A 231 -2.38 14.29 11.72
CA GLY A 231 -1.33 14.32 10.70
C GLY A 231 -0.40 13.11 10.66
N ASN A 232 0.78 13.31 10.08
CA ASN A 232 1.82 12.30 9.97
C ASN A 232 2.47 11.99 11.33
N ASN A 233 2.75 10.70 11.57
CA ASN A 233 3.26 10.16 12.83
C ASN A 233 2.39 10.57 14.06
N PRO A 234 1.08 10.27 14.01
CA PRO A 234 0.10 10.88 14.90
C PRO A 234 0.28 10.46 16.36
N SER A 235 0.37 11.48 17.22
CA SER A 235 0.39 11.36 18.68
C SER A 235 1.48 10.48 19.28
N MET A 236 2.67 10.51 18.70
CA MET A 236 3.85 9.81 19.24
C MET A 236 5.03 10.74 19.54
N ILE A 237 5.10 11.93 18.92
CA ILE A 237 6.22 12.88 19.10
C ILE A 237 6.30 13.41 20.53
N THR A 238 5.17 13.73 21.16
CA THR A 238 5.14 14.26 22.54
C THR A 238 5.67 13.26 23.57
N ASP A 239 5.55 11.96 23.27
CA ASP A 239 5.99 10.86 24.14
C ASP A 239 7.34 10.28 23.71
N GLY A 240 7.99 10.88 22.69
CA GLY A 240 9.25 10.41 22.12
C GLY A 240 9.14 9.01 21.54
N LYS A 241 8.11 8.76 20.73
CA LYS A 241 7.82 7.49 20.08
C LYS A 241 7.62 7.72 18.57
N SER A 242 7.80 6.66 17.78
CA SER A 242 7.57 6.65 16.33
C SER A 242 6.59 5.57 15.90
N TYR A 243 5.73 5.86 14.93
CA TYR A 243 4.58 5.03 14.54
C TYR A 243 4.94 3.57 14.20
N PHE A 244 5.84 3.34 13.23
CA PHE A 244 6.24 1.98 12.86
C PHE A 244 7.20 1.34 13.86
N ALA A 245 8.10 2.12 14.48
CA ALA A 245 8.95 1.64 15.58
C ALA A 245 8.13 1.00 16.71
N HIS A 246 6.93 1.54 16.96
CA HIS A 246 6.04 1.12 18.04
C HIS A 246 4.86 0.27 17.58
N LEU A 247 4.81 -0.09 16.29
CA LEU A 247 3.83 -1.03 15.80
C LEU A 247 4.04 -2.39 16.48
N ASN A 248 2.94 -2.99 16.92
CA ASN A 248 2.95 -4.27 17.64
C ASN A 248 2.03 -5.30 16.99
N GLN A 249 0.86 -4.86 16.52
CA GLN A 249 -0.08 -5.70 15.78
C GLN A 249 -0.63 -4.95 14.60
N MET A 250 -1.00 -5.69 13.56
CA MET A 250 -1.77 -5.17 12.46
C MET A 250 -2.71 -6.23 11.91
N TYR A 251 -3.80 -5.82 11.29
CA TYR A 251 -4.62 -6.70 10.48
C TYR A 251 -4.82 -6.11 9.09
N MET A 252 -5.12 -6.99 8.14
CA MET A 252 -5.58 -6.63 6.81
C MET A 252 -6.98 -7.23 6.61
N GLU A 253 -7.92 -6.47 6.04
CA GLU A 253 -9.27 -6.97 5.77
C GLU A 253 -9.87 -6.37 4.50
N ILE A 254 -10.58 -7.21 3.73
CA ILE A 254 -11.61 -6.75 2.81
C ILE A 254 -12.78 -6.25 3.67
N ARG A 255 -13.08 -4.97 3.51
CA ARG A 255 -14.01 -4.26 4.36
C ARG A 255 -15.44 -4.41 3.84
N TYR A 256 -16.38 -4.45 4.80
CA TYR A 256 -17.83 -4.61 4.61
C TYR A 256 -18.24 -5.97 4.02
N PRO A 257 -19.45 -6.46 4.34
CA PRO A 257 -19.91 -7.73 3.77
C PRO A 257 -19.96 -7.71 2.25
N GLN A 258 -19.50 -8.78 1.61
CA GLN A 258 -19.55 -8.95 0.16
C GLN A 258 -20.67 -9.93 -0.25
N GLN A 259 -21.00 -9.95 -1.54
CA GLN A 259 -22.04 -10.85 -2.09
C GLN A 259 -21.50 -12.22 -2.51
N THR A 260 -20.18 -12.34 -2.61
CA THR A 260 -19.47 -13.54 -3.08
C THR A 260 -18.25 -13.77 -2.23
N GLU A 261 -17.84 -15.03 -2.09
CA GLU A 261 -16.63 -15.41 -1.36
C GLU A 261 -15.43 -14.60 -1.83
N THR A 262 -14.70 -14.06 -0.86
CA THR A 262 -13.50 -13.27 -1.06
C THR A 262 -12.24 -14.04 -0.72
N THR A 263 -11.14 -13.63 -1.33
CA THR A 263 -9.80 -14.16 -1.08
C THR A 263 -8.82 -13.01 -1.09
N MET A 264 -7.77 -13.12 -0.28
CA MET A 264 -6.69 -12.15 -0.22
C MET A 264 -5.35 -12.90 -0.20
N HIS A 265 -4.49 -12.62 -1.17
CA HIS A 265 -3.08 -13.00 -1.13
C HIS A 265 -2.25 -11.81 -0.64
N ILE A 266 -1.31 -12.06 0.28
CA ILE A 266 -0.38 -11.07 0.83
C ILE A 266 1.04 -11.59 0.66
N ASP A 267 1.96 -10.71 0.27
CA ASP A 267 3.37 -11.04 0.08
C ASP A 267 4.26 -9.84 0.43
N GLU A 268 5.54 -10.09 0.71
CA GLU A 268 6.60 -9.09 0.90
C GLU A 268 6.24 -7.93 1.86
N ILE A 269 5.75 -8.24 3.07
CA ILE A 269 5.53 -7.19 4.06
C ILE A 269 6.87 -6.65 4.57
N GLN A 270 7.22 -5.43 4.19
CA GLN A 270 8.51 -4.80 4.43
C GLN A 270 8.36 -3.49 5.19
N PHE A 271 9.37 -3.17 6.01
CA PHE A 271 9.49 -1.91 6.73
C PHE A 271 10.84 -1.28 6.44
N TYR A 272 10.85 0.03 6.20
CA TYR A 272 12.08 0.76 5.88
C TYR A 272 11.93 2.26 6.13
N SER A 273 13.07 2.96 6.09
CA SER A 273 13.13 4.42 6.12
C SER A 273 13.35 5.00 4.73
N THR A 274 12.60 6.03 4.36
CA THR A 274 12.88 6.81 3.14
C THR A 274 14.17 7.59 3.23
N LYS A 275 14.67 7.87 4.45
CA LYS A 275 15.95 8.53 4.69
C LYS A 275 17.12 7.79 4.05
N ASP A 276 17.04 6.46 4.00
CA ASP A 276 18.05 5.60 3.38
C ASP A 276 17.80 5.40 1.88
N GLY A 277 16.78 6.08 1.36
CA GLY A 277 16.31 6.00 -0.01
C GLY A 277 16.95 6.98 -0.98
N LEU A 278 16.70 6.73 -2.27
CA LEU A 278 17.08 7.65 -3.36
C LEU A 278 16.32 8.98 -3.29
N GLU A 279 15.09 8.95 -2.77
CA GLU A 279 14.29 10.14 -2.48
C GLU A 279 13.92 10.15 -1.00
N SER A 280 14.69 10.92 -0.23
CA SER A 280 14.56 11.05 1.22
C SER A 280 13.58 12.14 1.65
N GLN A 281 13.15 13.00 0.73
CA GLN A 281 12.21 14.08 0.97
C GLN A 281 10.93 13.82 0.17
N GLN A 282 10.01 13.06 0.76
CA GLN A 282 8.74 12.76 0.12
C GLN A 282 7.58 13.61 0.65
N ASN A 283 6.49 13.63 -0.12
CA ASN A 283 5.26 14.28 0.32
C ASN A 283 4.53 13.43 1.37
N GLU A 284 4.79 13.71 2.65
CA GLU A 284 4.10 13.07 3.78
C GLU A 284 2.80 13.77 4.22
N GLN A 285 2.44 14.88 3.57
CA GLN A 285 1.37 15.75 4.05
C GLN A 285 0.06 15.48 3.31
N SER A 286 0.08 15.46 1.97
CA SER A 286 -1.15 15.31 1.19
C SER A 286 -1.36 13.94 0.56
N ILE A 287 -0.31 13.11 0.39
CA ILE A 287 -0.41 11.81 -0.28
C ILE A 287 -0.02 10.70 0.70
N THR A 288 -1.01 9.91 1.12
CA THR A 288 -0.81 8.75 2.02
C THR A 288 -1.47 7.48 1.50
N SER A 289 -1.00 6.32 1.96
CA SER A 289 -1.56 5.01 1.63
C SER A 289 -1.58 4.79 0.12
N LEU A 290 -0.49 5.15 -0.55
CA LEU A 290 -0.33 5.07 -2.00
C LEU A 290 -0.28 3.61 -2.44
N TRP A 291 -1.02 3.26 -3.48
CA TRP A 291 -0.97 1.92 -4.07
C TRP A 291 -0.99 1.98 -5.59
N ILE A 292 -0.39 0.98 -6.22
CA ILE A 292 -0.39 0.82 -7.67
C ILE A 292 -0.47 -0.66 -8.07
N GLY A 293 -1.27 -0.97 -9.08
CA GLY A 293 -1.39 -2.31 -9.65
C GLY A 293 -1.45 -2.28 -11.18
N TYR A 294 -1.11 -3.41 -11.79
CA TYR A 294 -1.10 -3.59 -13.25
C TYR A 294 -1.99 -4.77 -13.67
N TRP A 295 -3.09 -4.46 -14.35
CA TRP A 295 -4.00 -5.43 -14.97
C TRP A 295 -3.52 -5.73 -16.38
N GLU A 296 -2.68 -6.76 -16.46
CA GLU A 296 -1.96 -7.14 -17.68
C GLU A 296 -2.89 -7.54 -18.84
N ASP A 297 -4.02 -8.16 -18.55
CA ASP A 297 -5.01 -8.61 -19.53
C ASP A 297 -5.62 -7.46 -20.34
N VAL A 298 -5.69 -6.26 -19.75
CA VAL A 298 -6.23 -5.05 -20.38
C VAL A 298 -5.18 -3.93 -20.55
N ASN A 299 -3.90 -4.22 -20.27
CA ASN A 299 -2.80 -3.24 -20.27
C ASN A 299 -3.14 -1.95 -19.50
N GLU A 300 -3.73 -2.08 -18.31
CA GLU A 300 -4.20 -0.95 -17.51
C GLU A 300 -3.46 -0.88 -16.18
N TRP A 301 -2.92 0.29 -15.87
CA TRP A 301 -2.43 0.64 -14.55
C TRP A 301 -3.52 1.30 -13.75
N ARG A 302 -3.58 0.98 -12.46
CA ARG A 302 -4.49 1.59 -11.50
C ARG A 302 -3.68 2.10 -10.34
N LEU A 303 -3.90 3.35 -9.96
CA LEU A 303 -3.21 4.01 -8.86
C LEU A 303 -4.24 4.72 -7.99
N GLY A 304 -4.07 4.62 -6.68
CA GLY A 304 -4.86 5.39 -5.74
C GLY A 304 -4.11 5.68 -4.44
N PHE A 305 -4.66 6.60 -3.67
CA PHE A 305 -4.15 7.03 -2.37
C PHE A 305 -5.24 7.78 -1.61
N SER A 306 -4.97 8.13 -0.36
CA SER A 306 -5.77 9.05 0.43
C SER A 306 -5.14 10.45 0.37
N ASP A 307 -5.92 11.42 -0.09
CA ASP A 307 -5.64 12.86 0.01
C ASP A 307 -5.81 13.30 1.46
N MET A 308 -4.80 13.95 2.05
CA MET A 308 -4.85 14.52 3.41
C MET A 308 -4.50 16.02 3.44
N SER A 309 -4.57 16.70 2.29
CA SER A 309 -4.24 18.13 2.13
C SER A 309 -5.24 19.12 2.75
N PHE A 310 -6.30 18.63 3.42
CA PHE A 310 -7.46 19.44 3.79
C PHE A 310 -7.81 19.30 5.27
N ASP A 311 -8.31 20.38 5.87
CA ASP A 311 -8.56 20.44 7.32
C ASP A 311 -9.84 19.70 7.75
N LYS A 312 -10.85 19.65 6.86
CA LYS A 312 -12.15 19.04 7.16
C LYS A 312 -12.88 18.59 5.91
N TYR A 313 -13.68 17.54 6.03
CA TYR A 313 -14.60 17.14 4.97
C TYR A 313 -15.55 18.29 4.59
N ASP A 314 -15.80 18.40 3.29
CA ASP A 314 -16.64 19.44 2.68
C ASP A 314 -16.20 20.89 2.93
N ASP A 315 -14.90 21.12 3.02
CA ASP A 315 -14.34 22.46 2.85
C ASP A 315 -14.44 22.98 1.38
N PHE A 316 -15.07 22.20 0.50
CA PHE A 316 -15.15 22.38 -0.95
C PHE A 316 -13.80 22.35 -1.68
N SER A 317 -12.71 21.97 -1.00
CA SER A 317 -11.42 21.77 -1.63
C SER A 317 -11.38 20.41 -2.33
N ILE A 318 -10.72 20.38 -3.49
CA ILE A 318 -10.48 19.18 -4.27
C ILE A 318 -9.02 19.26 -4.71
N GLY A 319 -8.18 18.38 -4.17
CA GLY A 319 -6.78 18.30 -4.57
C GLY A 319 -6.61 17.91 -6.04
N THR A 320 -5.56 18.45 -6.66
CA THR A 320 -5.15 18.19 -8.05
C THR A 320 -3.74 17.59 -8.06
N TYR A 321 -3.55 16.54 -8.87
CA TYR A 321 -2.33 15.73 -8.83
C TYR A 321 -1.78 15.45 -10.23
N GLU A 322 -0.46 15.33 -10.31
CA GLU A 322 0.29 14.90 -11.50
C GLU A 322 1.00 13.57 -11.22
N ILE A 323 0.84 12.61 -12.14
CA ILE A 323 1.53 11.31 -12.07
C ILE A 323 2.60 11.27 -13.16
N ARG A 324 3.77 10.77 -12.80
CA ARG A 324 4.85 10.47 -13.74
C ARG A 324 5.38 9.06 -13.55
N TRP A 325 5.96 8.51 -14.60
CA TRP A 325 6.58 7.19 -14.58
C TRP A 325 7.95 7.19 -15.28
N SER A 326 8.79 6.23 -14.93
CA SER A 326 10.14 6.10 -15.45
C SER A 326 10.64 4.65 -15.38
N ALA A 327 11.62 4.32 -16.23
CA ALA A 327 12.39 3.09 -16.16
C ALA A 327 13.51 3.13 -15.11
N ALA A 328 13.75 4.30 -14.51
CA ALA A 328 14.72 4.53 -13.43
C ALA A 328 14.05 5.24 -12.26
N PRO A 329 14.57 5.11 -11.02
CA PRO A 329 14.03 5.79 -9.85
C PRO A 329 13.79 7.28 -10.06
N ILE A 330 12.63 7.77 -9.59
CA ILE A 330 12.25 9.18 -9.68
C ILE A 330 12.58 9.86 -8.35
N THR A 331 13.20 11.03 -8.41
CA THR A 331 13.48 11.93 -7.29
C THR A 331 12.90 13.31 -7.58
N ASN A 332 12.92 14.20 -6.60
CA ASN A 332 12.54 15.60 -6.73
C ASN A 332 13.38 16.31 -7.80
N GLU A 333 14.68 16.03 -7.90
CA GLU A 333 15.55 16.65 -8.90
C GLU A 333 15.24 16.19 -10.33
N ASN A 334 14.88 14.92 -10.50
CA ASN A 334 14.67 14.32 -11.83
C ASN A 334 13.20 14.20 -12.24
N TYR A 335 12.24 14.55 -11.37
CA TYR A 335 10.80 14.43 -11.62
C TYR A 335 10.37 15.04 -12.97
N ALA A 336 10.90 16.22 -13.29
CA ALA A 336 10.60 16.92 -14.53
C ALA A 336 11.04 16.16 -15.81
N LEU A 337 12.00 15.23 -15.69
CA LEU A 337 12.52 14.39 -16.78
C LEU A 337 11.73 13.09 -16.95
N ALA A 338 10.96 12.68 -15.95
CA ALA A 338 10.11 11.49 -16.03
C ALA A 338 8.93 11.68 -16.98
N ASN A 339 8.38 10.58 -17.49
CA ASN A 339 7.30 10.60 -18.47
C ASN A 339 5.97 10.94 -17.78
N VAL A 340 5.26 11.93 -18.32
CA VAL A 340 3.93 12.31 -17.84
C VAL A 340 2.92 11.21 -18.14
N VAL A 341 2.14 10.82 -17.13
CA VAL A 341 0.98 9.95 -17.31
C VAL A 341 -0.20 10.78 -17.75
N THR A 342 -1.03 10.26 -18.68
CA THR A 342 -2.35 10.81 -18.97
C THR A 342 -3.40 9.96 -18.25
N PRO A 343 -4.02 10.47 -17.17
CA PRO A 343 -5.02 9.72 -16.42
C PRO A 343 -6.32 9.61 -17.21
N ASN A 344 -6.98 8.44 -17.13
CA ASN A 344 -8.25 8.16 -17.78
C ASN A 344 -9.46 8.60 -16.95
N LEU A 345 -9.30 8.74 -15.62
CA LEU A 345 -10.37 9.14 -14.71
C LEU A 345 -10.04 10.48 -14.06
N TYR A 346 -11.09 11.28 -13.82
CA TYR A 346 -11.01 12.60 -13.19
C TYR A 346 -9.99 13.57 -13.81
N SER A 347 -9.75 13.43 -15.12
CA SER A 347 -8.73 14.12 -15.91
C SER A 347 -9.32 14.66 -17.22
N GLY A 348 -8.62 15.59 -17.86
CA GLY A 348 -9.11 16.34 -19.02
C GLY A 348 -10.07 17.47 -18.65
N ILE A 349 -10.49 18.25 -19.67
CA ILE A 349 -11.17 19.55 -19.50
C ILE A 349 -12.45 19.52 -18.66
N LYS A 350 -13.08 18.34 -18.52
CA LYS A 350 -14.24 18.15 -17.67
C LYS A 350 -13.89 18.37 -16.19
N TYR A 351 -12.72 17.92 -15.77
CA TYR A 351 -12.33 17.83 -14.37
C TYR A 351 -11.20 18.79 -14.00
N VAL A 352 -10.27 19.06 -14.92
CA VAL A 352 -9.10 19.91 -14.67
C VAL A 352 -8.99 21.06 -15.68
N SER A 353 -8.13 22.04 -15.38
CA SER A 353 -7.88 23.17 -16.28
C SER A 353 -7.40 22.71 -17.67
N PRO A 354 -7.89 23.33 -18.76
CA PRO A 354 -7.38 23.06 -20.11
C PRO A 354 -5.87 23.32 -20.29
N LYS A 355 -5.24 24.06 -19.38
CA LYS A 355 -3.78 24.30 -19.39
C LYS A 355 -2.99 23.04 -19.04
N ASN A 356 -3.53 22.18 -18.18
CA ASN A 356 -2.88 20.97 -17.67
C ASN A 356 -3.83 19.77 -17.77
N PRO A 357 -4.20 19.33 -18.98
CA PRO A 357 -5.21 18.28 -19.17
C PRO A 357 -4.76 16.90 -18.68
N HIS A 358 -3.48 16.73 -18.35
CA HIS A 358 -2.89 15.50 -17.83
C HIS A 358 -2.95 15.41 -16.29
N TYR A 359 -3.39 16.46 -15.60
CA TYR A 359 -3.67 16.37 -14.17
C TYR A 359 -4.95 15.57 -13.93
N PHE A 360 -5.08 14.99 -12.74
CA PHE A 360 -6.35 14.45 -12.27
C PHE A 360 -6.72 15.01 -10.91
N ARG A 361 -8.01 14.99 -10.61
CA ARG A 361 -8.57 15.53 -9.36
C ARG A 361 -9.17 14.46 -8.48
N ARG A 362 -9.16 14.72 -7.17
CA ARG A 362 -9.98 13.96 -6.23
C ARG A 362 -11.45 14.01 -6.65
N ALA A 363 -12.17 12.91 -6.46
CA ALA A 363 -13.54 12.80 -6.96
C ALA A 363 -14.54 13.68 -6.19
N ASN A 364 -14.32 13.88 -4.89
CA ASN A 364 -15.27 14.52 -3.99
C ASN A 364 -14.56 15.19 -2.78
N SER A 365 -15.06 16.33 -2.31
CA SER A 365 -14.60 17.01 -1.08
C SER A 365 -14.99 16.31 0.23
N TRP A 366 -15.94 15.37 0.17
CA TRP A 366 -16.40 14.57 1.31
C TRP A 366 -15.61 13.26 1.52
N ARG A 367 -14.65 12.97 0.64
CA ARG A 367 -13.87 11.73 0.67
C ARG A 367 -12.40 12.06 0.53
N VAL A 368 -11.56 11.22 1.13
CA VAL A 368 -10.10 11.31 0.98
C VAL A 368 -9.63 10.60 -0.29
N ASP A 369 -10.40 9.64 -0.81
CA ASP A 369 -9.92 8.75 -1.86
C ASP A 369 -9.63 9.48 -3.19
N ALA A 370 -8.39 9.39 -3.64
CA ALA A 370 -7.96 9.76 -4.98
C ALA A 370 -7.62 8.48 -5.77
N PHE A 371 -8.14 8.35 -6.98
CA PHE A 371 -7.96 7.14 -7.79
C PHE A 371 -8.05 7.48 -9.28
N THR A 372 -7.19 6.86 -10.07
CA THR A 372 -7.28 6.89 -11.53
C THR A 372 -6.78 5.60 -12.16
N THR A 373 -7.12 5.42 -13.43
CA THR A 373 -6.47 4.45 -14.31
C THR A 373 -5.68 5.15 -15.40
N PHE A 374 -4.75 4.46 -16.04
CA PHE A 374 -4.00 4.94 -17.20
C PHE A 374 -3.35 3.76 -17.92
N THR A 375 -2.77 4.02 -19.08
CA THR A 375 -2.00 3.03 -19.83
C THR A 375 -0.57 3.52 -20.02
N ILE A 376 0.38 2.59 -20.03
CA ILE A 376 1.73 2.83 -20.55
C ILE A 376 1.84 1.95 -21.81
N PRO A 377 2.41 2.45 -22.92
CA PRO A 377 2.59 1.62 -24.10
C PRO A 377 3.37 0.35 -23.77
N ALA A 378 2.79 -0.82 -24.05
CA ALA A 378 3.34 -2.11 -23.59
C ALA A 378 4.81 -2.32 -24.01
N HIS A 379 5.20 -1.87 -25.20
CA HIS A 379 6.58 -1.97 -25.70
C HIS A 379 7.60 -1.18 -24.84
N GLN A 380 7.17 -0.19 -24.07
CA GLN A 380 8.05 0.59 -23.19
C GLN A 380 8.31 -0.11 -21.86
N ILE A 381 7.41 -1.00 -21.44
CA ILE A 381 7.49 -1.67 -20.14
C ILE A 381 7.84 -3.16 -20.24
N GLN A 382 7.71 -3.78 -21.43
CA GLN A 382 8.00 -5.21 -21.64
C GLN A 382 9.45 -5.60 -21.29
N ALA A 383 10.40 -4.71 -21.50
CA ALA A 383 11.82 -4.94 -21.23
C ALA A 383 12.26 -4.50 -19.82
N LEU A 384 11.33 -3.99 -19.01
CA LEU A 384 11.62 -3.51 -17.67
C LEU A 384 11.32 -4.58 -16.64
N ASP A 385 12.19 -4.70 -15.65
CA ASP A 385 11.93 -5.53 -14.46
C ASP A 385 11.07 -4.76 -13.44
N VAL A 386 11.27 -3.44 -13.37
CA VAL A 386 10.59 -2.52 -12.45
C VAL A 386 10.18 -1.26 -13.20
N VAL A 387 9.01 -0.71 -12.86
CA VAL A 387 8.56 0.62 -13.27
C VAL A 387 8.46 1.50 -12.04
N TYR A 388 9.02 2.70 -12.12
CA TYR A 388 9.00 3.68 -11.04
C TYR A 388 7.93 4.73 -11.31
N PHE A 389 7.21 5.13 -10.27
CA PHE A 389 6.14 6.10 -10.31
C PHE A 389 6.37 7.20 -9.27
N ALA A 390 5.92 8.41 -9.61
CA ALA A 390 5.90 9.54 -8.70
C ALA A 390 4.57 10.28 -8.84
N VAL A 391 3.97 10.62 -7.71
CA VAL A 391 2.78 11.46 -7.61
C VAL A 391 3.19 12.78 -6.98
N LYS A 392 2.76 13.89 -7.58
CA LYS A 392 2.98 15.23 -7.04
C LYS A 392 1.63 15.91 -6.82
N ASP A 393 1.50 16.54 -5.67
CA ASP A 393 0.42 17.49 -5.40
C ASP A 393 0.73 18.79 -6.13
N VAL A 394 -0.14 19.16 -7.05
CA VAL A 394 -0.02 20.36 -7.88
C VAL A 394 -1.21 21.30 -7.64
N SER A 395 -1.88 21.11 -6.50
CA SER A 395 -3.00 21.93 -6.07
C SER A 395 -2.58 23.39 -5.93
N LYS A 396 -3.43 24.30 -6.40
CA LYS A 396 -3.18 25.73 -6.27
C LYS A 396 -4.49 26.50 -6.16
N THR A 397 -4.59 27.29 -5.11
CA THR A 397 -5.81 27.99 -4.69
C THR A 397 -6.42 28.77 -5.86
N GLY A 398 -7.65 28.43 -6.23
CA GLY A 398 -8.38 29.06 -7.32
C GLY A 398 -7.98 28.64 -8.74
N GLU A 399 -6.98 27.76 -8.91
CA GLU A 399 -6.54 27.23 -10.21
C GLU A 399 -7.12 25.82 -10.47
N ASN A 400 -6.72 25.19 -11.58
CA ASN A 400 -7.10 23.82 -11.95
C ASN A 400 -8.61 23.51 -12.12
N ALA A 401 -9.48 24.52 -12.16
CA ALA A 401 -10.91 24.35 -12.43
C ALA A 401 -11.16 23.70 -13.81
N GLY A 402 -11.94 22.61 -13.82
CA GLY A 402 -12.51 22.00 -15.01
C GLY A 402 -13.80 22.69 -15.47
N SER A 403 -14.59 22.02 -16.31
CA SER A 403 -15.83 22.57 -16.87
C SER A 403 -17.12 22.04 -16.22
N ALA A 404 -17.09 20.91 -15.51
CA ALA A 404 -18.28 20.28 -14.94
C ALA A 404 -18.30 20.35 -13.41
N TRP A 405 -19.48 20.55 -12.83
CA TRP A 405 -19.67 20.51 -11.37
C TRP A 405 -19.39 19.09 -10.82
N PRO A 406 -18.75 18.94 -9.64
CA PRO A 406 -18.25 20.00 -8.76
C PRO A 406 -16.86 20.54 -9.13
N TRP A 407 -16.20 19.95 -10.14
CA TRP A 407 -14.84 20.29 -10.56
C TRP A 407 -14.71 21.62 -11.34
N ASN A 408 -15.80 22.33 -11.58
CA ASN A 408 -15.78 23.67 -12.16
C ASN A 408 -15.31 24.76 -11.19
N ARG A 409 -15.03 24.38 -9.94
CA ARG A 409 -14.35 25.20 -8.94
C ARG A 409 -12.85 24.96 -8.99
N GLY A 410 -12.06 25.99 -8.76
CA GLY A 410 -10.63 25.83 -8.61
C GLY A 410 -10.28 25.03 -7.34
N ASP A 411 -9.00 24.75 -7.13
CA ASP A 411 -8.56 24.09 -5.89
C ASP A 411 -8.81 25.01 -4.68
N GLY A 412 -9.06 24.41 -3.52
CA GLY A 412 -9.36 25.13 -2.28
C GLY A 412 -8.13 25.51 -1.47
N HIS A 413 -6.95 25.00 -1.84
CA HIS A 413 -5.69 25.17 -1.13
C HIS A 413 -4.52 25.12 -2.11
N ASP A 414 -3.34 25.53 -1.64
CA ASP A 414 -2.06 25.27 -2.31
C ASP A 414 -1.49 23.94 -1.83
N ALA A 415 -0.74 23.25 -2.68
CA ALA A 415 -0.05 22.02 -2.30
C ALA A 415 0.79 22.25 -1.02
N PRO A 416 0.55 21.49 0.06
CA PRO A 416 1.20 21.73 1.34
C PRO A 416 2.67 21.26 1.33
N SER A 417 3.05 20.45 0.33
CA SER A 417 4.42 20.04 0.05
C SER A 417 4.73 20.16 -1.44
N ASN A 418 5.96 20.60 -1.77
CA ASN A 418 6.46 20.63 -3.14
C ASN A 418 7.12 19.30 -3.57
N PHE A 419 7.20 18.33 -2.66
CA PHE A 419 7.87 17.06 -2.90
C PHE A 419 7.00 16.05 -3.63
N VAL A 420 7.63 15.03 -4.20
CA VAL A 420 6.94 13.87 -4.79
C VAL A 420 6.68 12.79 -3.73
N LYS A 421 5.64 11.97 -3.92
CA LYS A 421 5.53 10.64 -3.29
C LYS A 421 5.90 9.60 -4.33
N THR A 422 6.86 8.72 -4.04
CA THR A 422 7.36 7.73 -5.00
C THR A 422 6.90 6.33 -4.64
N THR A 423 6.65 5.50 -5.66
CA THR A 423 6.47 4.05 -5.51
C THR A 423 7.05 3.35 -6.73
N GLU A 424 7.14 2.04 -6.66
CA GLU A 424 7.63 1.18 -7.73
C GLU A 424 6.72 -0.02 -7.90
N PHE A 425 6.82 -0.70 -9.03
CA PHE A 425 6.09 -1.92 -9.29
C PHE A 425 6.95 -2.89 -10.10
N ALA A 426 7.17 -4.08 -9.57
CA ALA A 426 7.86 -5.14 -10.29
C ALA A 426 6.95 -5.72 -11.39
N LEU A 427 7.48 -5.88 -12.60
CA LEU A 427 6.77 -6.45 -13.74
C LEU A 427 7.11 -7.91 -13.99
N ASN A 428 8.41 -8.22 -13.83
CA ASN A 428 9.02 -9.48 -14.17
C ASN A 428 9.94 -9.91 -13.03
N GLY A 429 9.42 -10.60 -12.02
CA GLY A 429 10.27 -11.37 -11.12
C GLY A 429 11.07 -12.40 -11.94
N PRO A 430 12.32 -12.73 -11.57
CA PRO A 430 13.21 -13.68 -12.27
C PRO A 430 12.62 -15.01 -12.79
N LEU A 431 11.42 -15.42 -12.35
CA LEU A 431 10.71 -16.61 -12.85
C LEU A 431 9.53 -16.34 -13.79
N ARG A 432 9.12 -15.09 -14.02
CA ARG A 432 8.23 -14.79 -15.15
C ARG A 432 9.04 -15.01 -16.42
N LYS A 433 8.75 -16.12 -17.13
CA LYS A 433 9.30 -16.34 -18.49
C LYS A 433 9.23 -15.02 -19.25
N PRO A 434 10.30 -14.61 -19.97
CA PRO A 434 10.24 -13.40 -20.78
C PRO A 434 8.94 -13.45 -21.58
N LYS A 435 8.12 -12.41 -21.43
CA LYS A 435 6.83 -12.36 -22.12
C LYS A 435 7.12 -12.62 -23.59
N PRO A 436 6.48 -13.61 -24.23
CA PRO A 436 6.62 -13.75 -25.67
C PRO A 436 6.27 -12.38 -26.28
N PRO A 437 7.05 -11.89 -27.25
CA PRO A 437 6.78 -10.59 -27.86
C PRO A 437 5.32 -10.56 -28.26
N ILE A 438 4.58 -9.55 -27.78
CA ILE A 438 3.21 -9.34 -28.23
C ILE A 438 3.29 -9.22 -29.74
N SER A 439 2.67 -10.15 -30.45
CA SER A 439 2.63 -10.16 -31.90
C SER A 439 1.93 -8.88 -32.35
N ILE A 440 2.71 -7.87 -32.75
CA ILE A 440 2.22 -6.65 -33.37
C ILE A 440 1.83 -7.00 -34.81
N LEU A 441 0.89 -7.93 -34.98
CA LEU A 441 0.29 -8.18 -36.28
C LEU A 441 -0.65 -7.01 -36.56
N ALA A 442 -0.08 -6.06 -37.30
CA ALA A 442 -0.71 -5.04 -38.12
C ALA A 442 -2.23 -4.94 -37.98
N GLU A 443 -2.69 -3.85 -37.38
CA GLU A 443 -3.94 -3.22 -37.81
C GLU A 443 -3.83 -3.03 -39.33
N LYS A 444 -4.41 -3.97 -40.08
CA LYS A 444 -4.79 -3.70 -41.45
C LYS A 444 -5.91 -2.69 -41.37
N THR A 445 -5.60 -1.46 -41.75
CA THR A 445 -6.56 -0.52 -42.30
C THR A 445 -7.39 -1.23 -43.38
N GLU A 446 -8.69 -1.41 -43.12
CA GLU A 446 -9.72 -1.41 -44.15
C GLU A 446 -10.53 -0.12 -44.03
#